data_AF-A0A248JNA9-F1
#
_entry.id   AF-A0A248JNA9-F1
#
_cell.length_a   1.000
_cell.length_b   1.000
_cell.length_c   1.000
_cell.angle_alpha   90.00
_cell.angle_beta   90.00
_cell.angle_gamma   90.00
#
_symmetry.space_group_name_H-M   'P 1'
#
loop_
_entity.id
_entity.type
_entity.pdbx_description
1 polymer ?
#
loop_
_entity_poly.entity_id
_entity_poly.type
_entity_poly.pdbx_seq_one_letter_code
_entity_poly.pdbx_strand_id
1 'polypeptide(L)'
;MQLPPTDELLLVAGVPPVRAKKARYYEDARFKERILPPPNATTAAAPAVQSADDWSALAIPAASAGAASGHGNGVSVDPANAGIRREPELPEHEEIAPPERSPLSEFDVLDDDPGVDAARASRLRQQVTSNARQATMDPADGLDL
;
A
#
# COMPACT_ATOMS: atom_id res chain seq x y z
N MET A 1 15.01 -23.71 -5.31
CA MET A 1 13.68 -23.11 -5.59
C MET A 1 13.79 -21.69 -6.14
N GLN A 2 14.83 -21.34 -6.92
CA GLN A 2 15.03 -19.97 -7.39
C GLN A 2 14.92 -19.90 -8.91
N LEU A 3 14.19 -18.90 -9.40
CA LEU A 3 14.04 -18.66 -10.83
C LEU A 3 15.36 -18.10 -11.41
N PRO A 4 15.66 -18.39 -12.67
CA PRO A 4 16.72 -17.68 -13.40
C PRO A 4 16.45 -16.16 -13.40
N PRO A 5 17.50 -15.32 -13.43
CA PRO A 5 17.34 -13.86 -13.37
C PRO A 5 16.60 -13.27 -14.57
N THR A 6 16.48 -14.02 -15.67
CA THR A 6 15.74 -13.64 -16.87
C THR A 6 14.24 -13.91 -16.78
N ASP A 7 13.81 -14.68 -15.79
CA ASP A 7 12.45 -15.19 -15.70
C ASP A 7 11.72 -14.57 -14.50
N GLU A 8 10.43 -14.34 -14.66
CA GLU A 8 9.55 -13.86 -13.59
C GLU A 8 8.20 -14.56 -13.63
N LEU A 9 7.50 -14.57 -12.50
CA LEU A 9 6.12 -15.04 -12.41
C LEU A 9 5.17 -13.85 -12.52
N LEU A 10 4.28 -13.90 -13.50
CA LEU A 10 3.18 -12.97 -13.67
C LEU A 10 1.95 -13.53 -12.97
N LEU A 11 1.44 -12.77 -12.02
CA LEU A 11 0.20 -13.06 -11.32
C LEU A 11 -0.87 -12.10 -11.87
N VAL A 12 -1.80 -12.63 -12.64
CA VAL A 12 -2.90 -11.88 -13.25
C VAL A 12 -4.21 -12.41 -12.68
N ALA A 13 -5.12 -11.52 -12.30
CA ALA A 13 -6.39 -11.90 -11.70
C ALA A 13 -7.16 -12.90 -12.58
N GLY A 14 -7.59 -14.02 -12.00
CA GLY A 14 -8.33 -15.06 -12.70
C GLY A 14 -7.49 -15.94 -13.63
N VAL A 15 -6.17 -15.77 -13.69
CA VAL A 15 -5.25 -16.57 -14.50
C VAL A 15 -4.27 -17.30 -13.58
N PRO A 16 -3.99 -18.60 -13.80
CA PRO A 16 -2.96 -19.30 -13.03
C PRO A 16 -1.58 -18.64 -13.22
N PRO A 17 -0.66 -18.74 -12.23
CA PRO A 17 0.65 -18.11 -12.31
C PRO A 17 1.38 -18.44 -13.61
N VAL A 18 1.77 -17.41 -14.35
CA VAL A 18 2.45 -17.56 -15.64
C VAL A 18 3.94 -17.29 -15.46
N ARG A 19 4.78 -18.27 -15.79
CA ARG A 19 6.22 -18.05 -15.87
C ARG A 19 6.56 -17.40 -17.21
N ALA A 20 7.10 -16.18 -17.16
CA ALA A 20 7.46 -15.39 -18.33
C ALA A 20 8.94 -14.98 -18.31
N LYS A 21 9.43 -14.46 -19.43
CA LYS A 21 10.75 -13.83 -19.52
C LYS A 21 10.62 -12.33 -19.41
N LYS A 22 11.56 -11.68 -18.72
CA LYS A 22 11.68 -10.22 -18.65
C LYS A 22 11.82 -9.64 -20.07
N ALA A 23 11.09 -8.56 -20.33
CA ALA A 23 11.23 -7.83 -21.59
C ALA A 23 12.60 -7.16 -21.67
N ARG A 24 13.29 -7.33 -22.80
CA ARG A 24 14.55 -6.66 -23.12
C ARG A 24 14.29 -5.63 -24.20
N TYR A 25 14.01 -4.40 -23.80
CA TYR A 25 13.63 -3.32 -24.72
C TYR A 25 14.67 -3.12 -25.85
N TYR A 26 15.95 -3.34 -25.56
CA TYR A 26 17.04 -3.24 -26.52
C TYR A 26 17.17 -4.44 -27.46
N GLU A 27 16.35 -5.48 -27.31
CA GLU A 27 16.25 -6.60 -28.28
C GLU A 27 15.00 -6.43 -29.17
N ASP A 28 14.01 -5.64 -28.75
CA ASP A 28 12.77 -5.43 -29.50
C ASP A 28 13.01 -4.57 -30.75
N ALA A 29 12.81 -5.16 -31.92
CA ALA A 29 12.93 -4.50 -33.21
C ALA A 29 11.98 -3.31 -33.36
N ARG A 30 10.73 -3.43 -32.89
CA ARG A 30 9.73 -2.36 -32.98
C ARG A 30 10.09 -1.18 -32.09
N PHE A 31 10.69 -1.46 -30.94
CA PHE A 31 11.21 -0.41 -30.06
C PHE A 31 12.40 0.29 -30.70
N LYS A 32 13.37 -0.47 -31.24
CA LYS A 32 14.54 0.08 -31.96
C LYS A 32 14.16 0.99 -33.11
N GLU A 33 13.15 0.63 -33.91
CA GLU A 33 12.64 1.45 -35.01
C GLU A 33 12.12 2.82 -34.56
N ARG A 34 11.72 2.96 -33.30
CA ARG A 34 11.21 4.21 -32.72
C ARG A 34 12.28 5.04 -32.01
N ILE A 35 13.50 4.52 -31.86
CA ILE A 35 14.60 5.27 -31.26
C ILE A 35 15.12 6.27 -32.29
N LEU A 36 14.81 7.55 -32.08
CA LEU A 36 15.35 8.65 -32.89
C LEU A 36 16.76 9.01 -32.42
N PRO A 37 17.65 9.47 -33.32
CA PRO A 37 18.95 9.99 -32.91
C PRO A 37 18.77 11.16 -31.94
N PRO A 38 19.72 11.35 -31.00
CA PRO A 38 19.68 12.52 -30.13
C PRO A 38 19.67 13.79 -30.99
N PRO A 39 18.97 14.86 -30.56
CA PRO A 39 18.92 16.10 -31.30
C PRO A 39 20.35 16.66 -31.49
N ASN A 40 20.62 17.20 -32.68
CA ASN A 40 21.92 17.79 -33.01
C ASN A 40 22.16 19.03 -32.12
N ALA A 41 23.11 18.93 -31.19
CA ALA A 41 23.48 20.01 -30.29
C ALA A 41 24.08 21.24 -31.03
N THR A 42 24.53 21.07 -32.27
CA THR A 42 25.22 22.12 -33.04
C THR A 42 24.28 23.12 -33.70
N THR A 43 23.00 22.77 -33.91
CA THR A 43 21.98 23.67 -34.49
C THR A 43 21.18 24.42 -33.44
N ALA A 44 21.25 23.99 -32.18
CA ALA A 44 21.03 24.91 -31.09
C ALA A 44 22.30 25.75 -31.03
N ALA A 45 22.33 26.91 -31.68
CA ALA A 45 23.24 27.96 -31.24
C ALA A 45 23.02 28.03 -29.73
N ALA A 46 24.00 27.54 -28.95
CA ALA A 46 23.93 27.65 -27.50
C ALA A 46 23.58 29.12 -27.27
N PRO A 47 22.41 29.43 -26.67
CA PRO A 47 22.12 30.82 -26.40
C PRO A 47 23.33 31.30 -25.59
N ALA A 48 23.93 32.42 -26.00
CA ALA A 48 25.13 32.96 -25.36
C ALA A 48 24.94 33.14 -23.84
N VAL A 49 23.68 33.10 -23.41
CA VAL A 49 23.20 33.00 -22.04
C VAL A 49 22.41 31.70 -21.93
N GLN A 50 22.83 30.76 -21.07
CA GLN A 50 21.97 29.65 -20.67
C GLN A 50 20.66 30.26 -20.16
N SER A 51 19.52 29.93 -20.78
CA SER A 51 18.22 30.36 -20.25
C SER A 51 18.17 29.89 -18.81
N ALA A 52 17.94 30.81 -17.86
CA ALA A 52 17.73 30.44 -16.47
C ALA A 52 16.62 29.38 -16.43
N ASP A 53 16.85 28.29 -15.71
CA ASP A 53 15.84 27.25 -15.53
C ASP A 53 14.66 27.82 -14.74
N ASP A 54 13.44 27.47 -15.15
CA ASP A 54 12.21 27.95 -14.50
C ASP A 54 12.10 27.53 -13.02
N TRP A 55 13.03 26.70 -12.53
CA TRP A 55 13.06 26.12 -11.20
C TRP A 55 13.95 26.90 -10.23
N SER A 56 15.11 27.37 -10.66
CA SER A 56 16.04 28.11 -9.80
C SER A 56 15.52 29.48 -9.35
N ALA A 57 14.61 30.08 -10.13
CA ALA A 57 13.91 31.31 -9.77
C ALA A 57 12.71 31.08 -8.84
N LEU A 58 12.27 29.85 -8.62
CA LEU A 58 11.16 29.57 -7.71
C LEU A 58 11.60 29.83 -6.27
N ALA A 59 10.79 30.58 -5.55
CA ALA A 59 10.96 30.72 -4.12
C ALA A 59 10.90 29.34 -3.47
N ILE A 60 11.95 28.99 -2.72
CA ILE A 60 11.93 27.79 -1.88
C ILE A 60 10.75 27.96 -0.92
N PRO A 61 9.75 27.06 -0.95
CA PRO A 61 8.63 27.18 -0.05
C PRO A 61 9.18 27.11 1.38
N ALA A 62 8.86 28.12 2.18
CA ALA A 62 9.15 28.07 3.60
C ALA A 62 8.51 26.79 4.13
N ALA A 63 9.31 25.95 4.80
CA ALA A 63 8.78 24.82 5.54
C ALA A 63 7.60 25.36 6.35
N SER A 64 6.41 24.77 6.21
CA SER A 64 5.31 25.11 7.07
C SER A 64 5.75 24.68 8.48
N ALA A 65 6.35 25.60 9.22
CA ALA A 65 6.42 25.50 10.66
C ALA A 65 4.96 25.34 11.08
N GLY A 66 4.59 24.12 11.42
CA GLY A 66 3.24 23.78 11.84
C GLY A 66 2.81 24.84 12.85
N ALA A 67 1.82 25.64 12.45
CA ALA A 67 1.13 26.63 13.26
C ALA A 67 2.00 27.30 14.34
N ALA A 68 2.96 28.15 13.93
CA ALA A 68 3.42 29.20 14.83
C ALA A 68 2.29 30.22 14.96
N SER A 69 1.43 30.01 15.95
CA SER A 69 0.37 30.93 16.35
C SER A 69 0.97 32.30 16.66
N GLY A 70 0.72 33.24 15.74
CA GLY A 70 0.63 34.70 15.96
C GLY A 70 1.80 35.39 16.66
N HIS A 71 2.76 35.90 15.88
CA HIS A 71 3.50 37.10 16.28
C HIS A 71 2.94 38.30 15.52
N GLY A 72 1.91 38.90 16.11
CA GLY A 72 1.43 40.22 15.72
C GLY A 72 2.59 41.21 15.72
N ASN A 73 2.68 41.97 14.63
CA ASN A 73 3.61 43.06 14.48
C ASN A 73 3.30 44.14 15.53
N GLY A 74 4.10 44.17 16.59
CA GLY A 74 3.98 45.12 17.69
C GLY A 74 5.21 45.00 18.56
N VAL A 75 6.19 45.88 18.32
CA VAL A 75 7.32 46.07 19.24
C VAL A 75 6.75 46.68 20.53
N SER A 76 6.26 45.83 21.43
CA SER A 76 6.15 46.17 22.84
C SER A 76 7.43 45.69 23.50
N VAL A 77 8.38 46.61 23.69
CA VAL A 77 9.55 46.37 24.53
C VAL A 77 9.03 46.25 25.97
N ASP A 78 8.78 45.02 26.41
CA ASP A 78 8.45 44.71 27.79
C ASP A 78 9.76 44.60 28.60
N PRO A 79 10.08 45.57 29.48
CA PRO A 79 11.32 45.58 30.23
C PRO A 79 11.42 44.44 31.27
N ALA A 80 10.32 43.76 31.59
CA ALA A 80 10.34 42.57 32.45
C ALA A 80 10.96 41.34 31.78
N ASN A 81 11.16 41.39 30.45
CA ASN A 81 11.62 40.26 29.64
C ASN A 81 13.06 40.41 29.09
N ALA A 82 13.86 41.31 29.65
CA ALA A 82 15.24 41.61 29.23
C ALA A 82 16.33 40.59 29.70
N GLY A 83 15.94 39.42 30.22
CA GLY A 83 16.87 38.37 30.66
C GLY A 83 17.34 37.47 29.52
N ILE A 84 18.51 36.82 29.68
CA ILE A 84 19.05 35.83 28.72
C ILE A 84 18.16 34.59 28.77
N ARG A 85 17.15 34.53 27.91
CA ARG A 85 16.33 33.33 27.72
C ARG A 85 17.19 32.29 26.99
N ARG A 86 17.72 31.32 27.74
CA ARG A 86 18.24 30.09 27.15
C ARG A 86 17.05 29.18 26.90
N GLU A 87 16.66 29.03 25.64
CA GLU A 87 15.68 28.02 25.28
C GLU A 87 16.29 26.63 25.55
N PRO A 88 15.54 25.71 26.17
CA PRO A 88 15.98 24.33 26.31
C PRO A 88 16.24 23.73 24.93
N GLU A 89 17.34 22.99 24.78
CA GLU A 89 17.61 22.26 23.55
C GLU A 89 16.51 21.21 23.29
N LEU A 90 16.16 21.01 22.02
CA LEU A 90 15.20 19.97 21.66
C LEU A 90 15.78 18.60 22.04
N PRO A 91 14.98 17.71 22.66
CA PRO A 91 15.39 16.33 22.86
C PRO A 91 15.77 15.64 21.54
N GLU A 92 16.72 14.71 21.59
CA GLU A 92 17.09 13.91 20.43
C GLU A 92 15.87 13.13 19.91
N HIS A 93 15.74 13.04 18.59
CA HIS A 93 14.62 12.39 17.94
C HIS A 93 14.67 10.87 18.12
N GLU A 94 13.73 10.31 18.86
CA GLU A 94 13.51 8.87 18.96
C GLU A 94 12.53 8.41 17.87
N GLU A 95 12.97 7.48 17.03
CA GLU A 95 12.12 6.85 16.01
C GLU A 95 11.12 5.91 16.71
N ILE A 96 9.87 6.38 16.87
CA ILE A 96 8.76 5.56 17.37
C ILE A 96 8.26 4.70 16.21
N ALA A 97 8.90 3.56 15.97
CA ALA A 97 8.37 2.56 15.07
C ALA A 97 7.08 1.94 15.67
N PRO A 98 5.98 1.86 14.90
CA PRO A 98 4.80 1.11 15.34
C PRO A 98 5.18 -0.34 15.64
N PRO A 99 4.60 -0.97 16.68
CA PRO A 99 4.90 -2.36 16.99
C PRO A 99 4.59 -3.23 15.78
N GLU A 100 5.49 -4.17 15.48
CA GLU A 100 5.32 -5.11 14.38
C GLU A 100 3.98 -5.84 14.52
N ARG A 101 3.10 -5.69 13.52
CA ARG A 101 1.83 -6.41 13.51
C ARG A 101 2.11 -7.89 13.36
N SER A 102 1.53 -8.68 14.25
CA SER A 102 1.52 -10.13 14.15
C SER A 102 0.99 -10.53 12.76
N PRO A 103 1.61 -11.51 12.08
CA PRO A 103 1.11 -11.97 10.80
C PRO A 103 -0.30 -12.54 11.01
N LEU A 104 -1.26 -12.04 10.23
CA LEU A 104 -2.57 -12.65 10.14
C LEU A 104 -2.38 -14.01 9.42
N SER A 105 -2.88 -15.10 10.00
CA SER A 105 -2.91 -16.40 9.31
C SER A 105 -3.94 -16.36 8.19
N GLU A 106 -3.56 -15.80 7.04
CA GLU A 106 -4.42 -15.63 5.86
C GLU A 106 -4.72 -16.96 5.12
N PHE A 107 -4.10 -18.08 5.55
CA PHE A 107 -4.23 -19.39 4.91
C PHE A 107 -5.04 -20.42 5.73
N ASP A 108 -5.55 -20.05 6.90
CA ASP A 108 -6.37 -20.94 7.75
C ASP A 108 -7.74 -21.27 7.12
N VAL A 109 -8.12 -20.54 6.05
CA VAL A 109 -9.34 -20.77 5.27
C VAL A 109 -9.22 -22.01 4.37
N LEU A 110 -8.00 -22.51 4.12
CA LEU A 110 -7.75 -23.65 3.22
C LEU A 110 -7.61 -24.98 3.95
N ASP A 111 -7.55 -24.98 5.29
CA ASP A 111 -7.45 -26.18 6.12
C ASP A 111 -8.82 -26.83 6.43
N ASP A 112 -9.83 -26.55 5.59
CA ASP A 112 -11.08 -27.32 5.54
C ASP A 112 -10.76 -28.74 5.05
N ASP A 113 -10.42 -29.63 5.97
CA ASP A 113 -10.24 -31.06 5.71
C ASP A 113 -11.56 -31.63 5.17
N PRO A 114 -11.61 -32.08 3.89
CA PRO A 114 -12.84 -32.53 3.26
C PRO A 114 -13.47 -33.75 3.97
N GLY A 115 -12.70 -34.48 4.78
CA GLY A 115 -13.19 -35.58 5.60
C GLY A 115 -14.07 -35.12 6.77
N VAL A 116 -13.75 -33.99 7.39
CA VAL A 116 -14.46 -33.45 8.56
C VAL A 116 -15.84 -32.92 8.14
N ASP A 117 -15.91 -32.25 6.99
CA ASP A 117 -17.16 -31.74 6.43
C ASP A 117 -18.13 -32.84 6.01
N ALA A 118 -17.63 -33.93 5.40
CA ALA A 118 -18.46 -35.07 5.04
C ALA A 118 -19.09 -35.75 6.27
N ALA A 119 -18.33 -35.87 7.37
CA ALA A 119 -18.82 -36.40 8.63
C ALA A 119 -19.85 -35.45 9.28
N ARG A 120 -19.59 -34.14 9.27
CA ARG A 120 -20.50 -33.12 9.81
C ARG A 120 -21.82 -33.07 9.04
N ALA A 121 -21.77 -33.08 7.71
CA ALA A 121 -22.95 -33.11 6.85
C ALA A 121 -23.78 -34.41 7.03
N SER A 122 -23.12 -35.54 7.29
CA SER A 122 -23.82 -36.80 7.57
C SER A 122 -24.53 -36.79 8.92
N ARG A 123 -23.90 -36.24 9.97
CA ARG A 123 -24.54 -36.04 11.29
C ARG A 123 -25.73 -35.09 11.21
N LEU A 124 -25.61 -33.99 10.47
CA LEU A 124 -26.71 -33.04 10.29
C LEU A 124 -27.92 -33.69 9.60
N ARG A 125 -27.69 -34.49 8.54
CA ARG A 125 -28.77 -35.23 7.85
C ARG A 125 -29.49 -36.22 8.76
N GLN A 126 -28.76 -36.92 9.64
CA GLN A 126 -29.35 -37.81 10.63
C GLN A 126 -30.21 -37.05 11.65
N GLN A 127 -29.73 -35.91 12.15
CA GLN A 127 -30.48 -35.07 13.10
C GLN A 127 -31.77 -34.52 12.49
N VAL A 128 -31.71 -33.99 11.25
CA VAL A 128 -32.90 -33.48 10.55
C VAL A 128 -33.95 -34.58 10.36
N THR A 129 -33.51 -35.78 9.99
CA THR A 129 -34.42 -36.93 9.81
C THR A 129 -35.04 -37.37 11.13
N SER A 130 -34.25 -37.37 12.22
CA SER A 130 -34.74 -37.70 13.57
C SER A 130 -35.76 -36.66 14.05
N ASN A 131 -35.47 -35.38 13.89
CA ASN A 131 -36.37 -34.30 14.29
C ASN A 131 -37.67 -34.31 13.49
N ALA A 132 -37.61 -34.58 12.18
CA ALA A 132 -38.81 -34.70 11.35
C ALA A 132 -39.71 -35.86 11.81
N ARG A 133 -39.12 -37.01 12.15
CA ARG A 133 -39.88 -38.16 12.69
C ARG A 133 -40.48 -37.88 14.08
N GLN A 134 -39.77 -37.11 14.91
CA GLN A 134 -40.30 -36.69 16.21
C GLN A 134 -41.43 -35.68 16.06
N ALA A 135 -41.31 -34.72 15.14
CA ALA A 135 -42.36 -33.75 14.85
C ALA A 135 -43.65 -34.46 14.40
N THR A 136 -43.57 -35.48 13.53
CA THR A 136 -44.76 -36.24 13.10
C THR A 136 -45.40 -37.11 14.19
N MET A 137 -44.72 -37.29 15.34
CA MET A 137 -45.23 -38.06 16.47
C MET A 137 -45.68 -37.15 17.62
N ASP A 138 -45.58 -35.83 17.45
CA ASP A 138 -46.03 -34.86 18.44
C ASP A 138 -47.53 -34.58 18.20
N PRO A 139 -48.41 -34.95 19.13
CA PRO A 139 -49.86 -34.73 18.98
C PRO A 139 -50.28 -33.24 19.02
N ALA A 140 -49.33 -32.32 19.26
CA ALA A 140 -49.53 -30.87 19.21
C ALA A 140 -48.67 -30.20 18.11
N ASP A 141 -48.32 -30.94 17.05
CA ASP A 141 -47.50 -30.48 15.92
C ASP A 141 -48.19 -29.42 15.03
N GLY A 142 -49.46 -29.12 15.27
CA GLY A 142 -50.20 -28.03 14.60
C GLY A 142 -50.47 -28.29 13.11
N LEU A 143 -50.18 -29.50 12.65
CA LEU A 143 -50.52 -30.00 11.33
C LEU A 143 -51.89 -30.68 11.43
N ASP A 144 -52.97 -29.88 11.42
CA ASP A 144 -54.33 -30.40 11.25
C ASP A 144 -54.40 -31.13 9.88
N LEU A 145 -54.51 -32.46 9.92
CA LEU A 145 -54.69 -33.34 8.75
C LEU A 145 -56.15 -33.44 8.33
#